data_AF-A0A7L2V8J4-F1
#
_entry.id   AF-A0A7L2V8J4-F1
#
_cell.length_a   1.000
_cell.length_b   1.000
_cell.length_c   1.000
_cell.angle_alpha   90.00
_cell.angle_beta   90.00
_cell.angle_gamma   90.00
#
_symmetry.space_group_name_H-M   'P 1'
#
loop_
_entity.id
_entity.type
_entity.pdbx_description
1 polymer ?
#
loop_
_entity_poly.entity_id
_entity_poly.type
_entity_poly.pdbx_seq_one_letter_code
_entity_poly.pdbx_strand_id
1 'polypeptide(L)'
;FRCCSRALARPVSVSVFSRPELQAVQATGVSPSHRQLQTSSVSRDIDTAAKFIGAGAATVGVAGSGAGIGTVFGSLIIGYARNPSLKQQLFSYAILGF
;
A
#
# COMPACT_ATOMS: atom_id res chain seq x y z
N PHE A 1 15.37 -33.43 15.85
CA PHE A 1 14.99 -32.13 15.25
C PHE A 1 14.45 -32.38 13.84
N ARG A 2 13.16 -32.02 13.61
CA ARG A 2 12.32 -32.00 12.37
C ARG A 2 12.92 -32.61 11.08
N CYS A 3 12.42 -33.71 10.51
CA CYS A 3 11.08 -34.01 9.95
C CYS A 3 10.68 -33.15 8.73
N CYS A 4 10.94 -33.70 7.53
CA CYS A 4 10.08 -33.81 6.34
C CYS A 4 9.26 -32.61 5.80
N SER A 5 9.51 -32.33 4.52
CA SER A 5 8.51 -32.24 3.44
C SER A 5 7.52 -31.08 3.40
N ARG A 6 7.84 -30.09 2.56
CA ARG A 6 6.92 -29.37 1.64
C ARG A 6 7.83 -28.57 0.70
N ALA A 7 8.08 -28.99 -0.54
CA ALA A 7 7.14 -29.03 -1.67
C ALA A 7 6.34 -27.71 -1.76
N LEU A 8 6.36 -27.11 -2.96
CA LEU A 8 5.82 -25.80 -3.38
C LEU A 8 6.90 -24.68 -3.31
N ALA A 9 7.38 -24.07 -4.38
CA ALA A 9 6.94 -24.04 -5.77
C ALA A 9 8.16 -23.77 -6.65
N ARG A 10 8.44 -24.67 -7.60
CA ARG A 10 9.33 -24.36 -8.72
C ARG A 10 8.52 -23.50 -9.70
N PRO A 11 9.00 -22.33 -10.15
CA PRO A 11 8.54 -21.81 -11.42
C PRO A 11 9.10 -22.73 -12.51
N VAL A 12 8.20 -23.46 -13.16
CA VAL A 12 8.48 -24.23 -14.37
C VAL A 12 8.77 -23.22 -15.48
N SER A 13 10.05 -22.89 -15.66
CA SER A 13 10.51 -22.08 -16.79
C SER A 13 10.54 -22.97 -18.03
N VAL A 14 9.42 -23.00 -18.75
CA VAL A 14 9.36 -23.56 -20.11
C VAL A 14 9.79 -22.47 -21.07
N SER A 15 11.10 -22.22 -21.19
CA SER A 15 11.61 -21.61 -22.42
C SER A 15 11.74 -22.74 -23.44
N VAL A 16 10.62 -22.94 -24.15
CA VAL A 16 10.52 -23.79 -25.33
C VAL A 16 11.70 -23.48 -26.25
N PHE A 17 12.45 -24.54 -26.50
CA PHE A 17 13.42 -24.73 -27.54
C PHE A 17 13.06 -23.96 -28.82
N SER A 18 13.89 -22.98 -29.16
CA SER A 18 14.04 -22.47 -30.53
C SER A 18 15.48 -22.01 -30.69
N ARG A 19 16.35 -22.98 -30.97
CA ARG A 19 17.62 -22.73 -31.68
C ARG A 19 17.29 -22.54 -33.16
N PRO A 20 17.79 -21.46 -33.76
CA PRO A 20 18.69 -21.65 -34.88
C PRO A 20 20.05 -21.03 -34.56
N GLU A 21 21.05 -21.79 -34.96
CA GLU A 21 22.47 -21.55 -34.84
C GLU A 21 22.86 -20.48 -35.88
N LEU A 22 23.25 -19.29 -35.43
CA LEU A 22 24.06 -18.36 -36.22
C LEU A 22 24.99 -17.58 -35.28
N GLN A 23 26.24 -18.04 -35.26
CA GLN A 23 27.43 -17.21 -35.35
C GLN A 23 27.93 -16.51 -34.09
N ALA A 24 29.00 -17.10 -33.55
CA ALA A 24 29.96 -16.46 -32.68
C ALA A 24 30.49 -15.15 -33.27
N VAL A 25 30.35 -14.04 -32.52
CA VAL A 25 31.38 -13.00 -32.41
C VAL A 25 31.36 -12.50 -30.97
N GLN A 26 32.44 -12.84 -30.27
CA GLN A 26 32.82 -12.26 -29.00
C GLN A 26 33.24 -10.80 -29.24
N ALA A 27 32.31 -9.86 -29.08
CA ALA A 27 32.59 -8.43 -29.15
C ALA A 27 32.89 -7.90 -27.75
N THR A 28 34.19 -7.81 -27.47
CA THR A 28 34.86 -6.77 -26.67
C THR A 28 33.96 -5.78 -25.91
N GLY A 29 34.00 -5.91 -24.58
CA GLY A 29 34.09 -4.82 -23.62
C GLY A 29 33.35 -3.53 -23.92
N VAL A 30 32.12 -3.43 -23.42
CA VAL A 30 31.67 -2.21 -22.75
C VAL A 30 30.91 -2.67 -21.50
N SER A 31 31.64 -2.80 -20.39
CA SER A 31 30.99 -2.75 -19.08
C SER A 31 30.10 -1.50 -19.11
N PRO A 32 28.79 -1.56 -18.78
CA PRO A 32 28.11 -0.33 -18.43
C PRO A 32 28.87 0.17 -17.21
N SER A 33 29.75 1.15 -17.44
CA SER A 33 30.33 1.96 -16.40
C SER A 33 29.13 2.68 -15.80
N HIS A 34 28.43 1.97 -14.91
CA HIS A 34 27.43 2.50 -14.03
C HIS A 34 28.21 3.53 -13.25
N ARG A 35 28.21 4.77 -13.76
CA ARG A 35 28.82 5.91 -13.10
C ARG A 35 28.04 6.00 -11.82
N GLN A 36 28.60 5.39 -10.79
CA GLN A 36 28.11 5.39 -9.44
C GLN A 36 28.17 6.85 -9.05
N LEU A 37 27.07 7.54 -9.33
CA LEU A 37 26.83 8.89 -8.88
C LEU A 37 26.83 8.74 -7.37
N GLN A 38 27.99 8.99 -6.75
CA GLN A 38 28.14 8.99 -5.30
C GLN A 38 27.41 10.21 -4.76
N THR A 39 26.09 10.18 -4.79
CA THR A 39 25.23 11.16 -4.11
C THR A 39 24.73 10.53 -2.82
N SER A 40 25.67 10.16 -1.94
CA SER A 40 25.33 9.70 -0.58
C SER A 40 24.66 10.80 0.25
N SER A 41 24.71 12.06 -0.21
CA SER A 41 23.93 13.19 0.32
C SER A 41 22.54 13.29 -0.32
N VAL A 42 22.44 13.41 -1.66
CA VAL A 42 21.15 13.66 -2.36
C VAL A 42 20.14 12.52 -2.15
N SER A 43 20.57 11.26 -2.08
CA SER A 43 19.63 10.14 -1.91
C SER A 43 18.95 10.14 -0.54
N ARG A 44 19.60 10.68 0.51
CA ARG A 44 18.97 10.79 1.84
C ARG A 44 17.88 11.86 1.88
N ASP A 45 18.07 12.97 1.16
CA ASP A 45 17.10 14.06 1.11
C ASP A 45 15.82 13.65 0.34
N ILE A 46 15.95 12.77 -0.64
CA ILE A 46 14.80 12.19 -1.36
C ILE A 46 14.01 11.24 -0.45
N ASP A 47 14.68 10.40 0.33
CA ASP A 47 14.01 9.47 1.26
C ASP A 47 13.26 10.21 2.37
N THR A 48 13.82 11.31 2.89
CA THR A 48 13.14 12.15 3.88
C THR A 48 11.95 12.88 3.26
N ALA A 49 12.11 13.48 2.07
CA ALA A 49 11.00 14.11 1.35
C ALA A 49 9.88 13.12 1.06
N ALA A 50 10.20 11.92 0.56
CA ALA A 50 9.22 10.88 0.27
C ALA A 50 8.47 10.40 1.52
N LYS A 51 9.13 10.32 2.68
CA LYS A 51 8.46 10.00 3.96
C LYS A 51 7.43 11.04 4.36
N PHE A 52 7.73 12.34 4.21
CA PHE A 52 6.77 13.39 4.56
C PHE A 52 5.61 13.45 3.57
N ILE A 53 5.86 13.26 2.27
CA ILE A 53 4.81 13.17 1.24
C ILE A 53 3.90 11.96 1.51
N GLY A 54 4.49 10.78 1.75
CA GLY A 54 3.76 9.56 2.06
C GLY A 54 2.98 9.65 3.36
N ALA A 55 3.56 10.25 4.41
CA ALA A 55 2.88 10.51 5.67
C ALA A 55 1.68 11.44 5.49
N GLY A 56 1.83 12.52 4.70
CA GLY A 56 0.73 13.43 4.38
C GLY A 56 -0.37 12.77 3.54
N ALA A 57 -0.01 11.95 2.55
CA ALA A 57 -0.97 11.21 1.74
C ALA A 57 -1.75 10.17 2.58
N ALA A 58 -1.08 9.50 3.52
CA ALA A 58 -1.70 8.53 4.41
C ALA A 58 -2.75 9.16 5.35
N THR A 59 -2.59 10.42 5.75
CA THR A 59 -3.52 11.09 6.67
C THR A 59 -4.78 11.63 5.99
N VAL A 60 -4.82 11.73 4.65
CA VAL A 60 -6.02 12.19 3.91
C VAL A 60 -7.24 11.34 4.23
N GLY A 61 -7.05 10.05 4.54
CA GLY A 61 -8.13 9.13 4.94
C GLY A 61 -8.91 9.57 6.18
N VAL A 62 -8.34 10.41 7.05
CA VAL A 62 -9.04 10.94 8.25
C VAL A 62 -10.27 11.77 7.85
N ALA A 63 -10.27 12.40 6.67
CA ALA A 63 -11.43 13.11 6.16
C ALA A 63 -12.66 12.19 6.00
N GLY A 64 -12.44 10.92 5.62
CA GLY A 64 -13.50 9.92 5.50
C GLY A 64 -14.13 9.57 6.86
N SER A 65 -13.31 9.46 7.92
CA SER A 65 -13.80 9.28 9.27
C SER A 65 -14.61 10.49 9.73
N GLY A 66 -14.10 11.72 9.52
CA GLY A 66 -14.83 12.94 9.83
C GLY A 66 -16.20 13.03 9.13
N ALA A 67 -16.26 12.67 7.84
CA ALA A 67 -17.51 12.59 7.09
C ALA A 67 -18.46 11.52 7.66
N GLY A 68 -17.95 10.31 7.94
CA GLY A 68 -18.73 9.23 8.53
C GLY A 68 -19.33 9.61 9.89
N ILE A 69 -18.50 10.10 10.81
CA ILE A 69 -18.93 10.55 12.15
C ILE A 69 -19.96 11.68 12.02
N GLY A 70 -19.74 12.66 11.15
CA GLY A 70 -20.69 13.74 10.88
C GLY A 70 -22.05 13.22 10.40
N THR A 71 -22.08 12.20 9.55
CA THR A 71 -23.34 11.59 9.09
C THR A 71 -24.09 10.83 10.17
N VAL A 72 -23.35 10.12 11.05
CA VAL A 72 -23.93 9.39 12.20
C VAL A 72 -24.57 10.37 13.17
N PHE A 73 -23.84 11.41 13.60
CA PHE A 73 -24.37 12.43 14.51
C PHE A 73 -25.47 13.29 13.86
N GLY A 74 -25.36 13.60 12.57
CA GLY A 74 -26.42 14.29 11.83
C GLY A 74 -27.73 13.49 11.80
N SER A 75 -27.64 12.18 11.54
CA SER A 75 -28.80 11.28 11.56
C SER A 75 -29.38 11.09 12.96
N LEU A 76 -28.53 11.07 13.99
CA LEU A 76 -28.94 11.02 15.39
C LEU A 76 -29.80 12.23 15.77
N ILE A 77 -29.38 13.44 15.41
CA ILE A 77 -30.14 14.68 15.69
C ILE A 77 -31.52 14.63 15.03
N ILE A 78 -31.57 14.22 13.76
CA ILE A 78 -32.83 14.08 13.02
C ILE A 78 -33.72 13.00 13.66
N GLY A 79 -33.16 11.85 14.04
CA GLY A 79 -33.87 10.77 14.70
C GLY A 79 -34.42 11.17 16.07
N TYR A 80 -33.63 11.90 16.85
CA TYR A 80 -34.04 12.46 18.14
C TYR A 80 -35.20 13.44 17.98
N ALA A 81 -35.12 14.35 16.99
CA ALA A 81 -36.16 15.33 16.73
C ALA A 81 -37.50 14.68 16.32
N ARG A 82 -37.46 13.51 15.66
CA ARG A 82 -38.67 12.77 15.30
C ARG A 82 -39.30 12.05 16.48
N ASN A 83 -38.50 11.40 17.33
CA ASN A 83 -38.97 10.59 18.45
C ASN A 83 -38.06 10.73 19.69
N PRO A 84 -38.29 11.74 20.55
CA PRO A 84 -37.42 12.01 21.69
C PRO A 84 -37.49 10.95 22.79
N SER A 85 -38.52 10.09 22.80
CA SER A 85 -38.66 8.97 23.74
C SER A 85 -37.57 7.90 23.56
N LEU A 86 -37.04 7.74 22.35
CA LEU A 86 -36.04 6.73 22.00
C LEU A 86 -34.59 7.23 22.17
N LYS A 87 -34.38 8.38 22.82
CA LYS A 87 -33.08 9.06 22.90
C LYS A 87 -31.92 8.19 23.37
N GLN A 88 -32.14 7.36 24.39
CA GLN A 88 -31.08 6.55 24.99
C GLN A 88 -30.63 5.44 24.04
N GLN A 89 -31.60 4.81 23.36
CA GLN A 89 -31.34 3.76 22.39
C GLN A 89 -30.71 4.31 21.11
N LEU A 90 -31.18 5.46 20.62
CA LEU A 90 -30.60 6.15 19.46
C LEU A 90 -29.16 6.60 19.75
N PHE A 91 -28.90 7.14 20.94
CA PHE A 91 -27.54 7.48 21.35
C PHE A 91 -26.66 6.24 21.45
N SER A 92 -27.12 5.15 22.10
CA SER A 92 -26.35 3.89 22.15
C SER A 92 -26.03 3.36 20.76
N TYR A 93 -26.97 3.38 19.80
CA TYR A 93 -26.69 2.93 18.44
C TYR A 93 -25.71 3.85 17.70
N ALA A 94 -25.85 5.18 17.86
CA ALA A 94 -24.93 6.14 17.26
C ALA A 94 -23.50 6.00 17.79
N ILE A 95 -23.33 5.69 19.08
CA ILE A 95 -22.02 5.48 19.69
C ILE A 95 -21.43 4.10 19.37
N LEU A 96 -22.25 3.09 19.13
CA LEU A 96 -21.78 1.79 18.66
C LEU A 96 -21.29 1.84 17.20
N GLY A 97 -21.84 2.75 16.39
CA GLY A 97 -21.48 2.93 14.99
C GLY A 97 -20.33 3.89 14.74
N PHE A 98 -19.79 4.52 15.78
CA PHE A 98 -18.65 5.45 15.75
C PHE A 98 -17.48 4.80 16.50
#